data_AF-A0A8T9C015-F1
#
_entry.id   AF-A0A8T9C015-F1
#
_cell.length_a   1.000
_cell.length_b   1.000
_cell.length_c   1.000
_cell.angle_alpha   90.00
_cell.angle_beta   90.00
_cell.angle_gamma   90.00
#
_symmetry.space_group_name_H-M   'P 1'
#
loop_
_entity.id
_entity.type
_entity.pdbx_description
1 polymer ?
#
loop_
_entity_poly.entity_id
_entity_poly.type
_entity_poly.pdbx_seq_one_letter_code
_entity_poly.pdbx_strand_id
1 'polypeptide(L)'
;MSAILSADDLNDFISPGVACIKPVETLPAAKAPSKDHDPYEVSFNTDTLPPSDVPPAQISLTDCLACSGCVTSAEAVLVSMQSHAEVLSELDSGPALRLRGNTAGTGIGIENLESGGRIYVASVSPQSRASIAATYGVTEQEAGYMIEQLLSGPKGIKNRAVYRNGFQWVVDTNVAREACLVLGADEVMVSMLAGKGASGLEGSDAMKQPEKPILTSSCPGWICYAEKTHPHVLPHLSRLKSPQALMGTLLKTTLSRKLGISPDRIWHVAIMPCFDKKLEASREELTDAVWEGTGTRGVRDVDCVITSKELLMLADSRRVDFAKLPRAPVSRIPFPEPKLDSFLFPPRRRKNNTPAAGPSGGNLYYILQYFASQHKGASVQTTRGRNADVLEYTVTSAAGEILMKAARYYGFRNIQNLVRRLKPARPSRMPGGKPIGSARKPGGKASGPDYAYVEVMACPGGCTNGGGQIKVDDPVISGREISDVKPGPLEQKTWLAQVDEAYFSGEDTTEEDTIMEDRSDLVEGVSPSYIKDTLAHWAASTGIDLGRLVYTSYREVVSDVGKTAGDTERVIEIAGKIGGGW
;
A
#
# COMPACT_ATOMS: atom_id res chain seq x y z
N MET A 1 -5.03 47.80 -6.50
CA MET A 1 -6.21 47.09 -7.04
C MET A 1 -6.18 45.70 -6.47
N SER A 2 -6.97 45.48 -5.43
CA SER A 2 -7.13 44.24 -4.69
C SER A 2 -7.62 43.12 -5.61
N ALA A 3 -6.81 42.07 -5.77
CA ALA A 3 -7.31 40.81 -6.33
C ALA A 3 -8.23 40.19 -5.27
N ILE A 4 -9.54 40.28 -5.50
CA ILE A 4 -10.54 39.58 -4.70
C ILE A 4 -10.27 38.09 -4.89
N LEU A 5 -9.79 37.43 -3.84
CA LEU A 5 -9.69 35.98 -3.75
C LEU A 5 -11.10 35.40 -3.91
N SER A 6 -11.31 34.57 -4.93
CA SER A 6 -12.54 33.79 -5.07
C SER A 6 -12.59 32.73 -3.98
N ALA A 7 -13.79 32.39 -3.47
CA ALA A 7 -13.98 31.27 -2.55
C ALA A 7 -13.51 29.94 -3.15
N ASP A 8 -13.43 29.84 -4.48
CA ASP A 8 -12.89 28.68 -5.19
C ASP A 8 -11.36 28.57 -5.11
N ASP A 9 -10.64 29.68 -4.92
CA ASP A 9 -9.18 29.69 -4.76
C ASP A 9 -8.73 29.21 -3.36
N LEU A 10 -9.68 29.05 -2.43
CA LEU A 10 -9.51 28.50 -1.08
C LEU A 10 -9.93 27.02 -0.98
N ASN A 11 -10.36 26.40 -2.08
CA ASN A 11 -10.82 25.01 -2.10
C ASN A 11 -9.69 24.04 -2.48
N ASP A 12 -9.15 23.35 -1.47
CA ASP A 12 -8.25 22.20 -1.64
C ASP A 12 -9.00 20.91 -2.06
N PHE A 13 -10.32 20.97 -2.21
CA PHE A 13 -11.14 19.83 -2.64
C PHE A 13 -11.40 19.88 -4.16
N ILE A 14 -11.00 18.82 -4.85
CA ILE A 14 -11.18 18.68 -6.29
C ILE A 14 -12.61 18.16 -6.55
N SER A 15 -13.53 19.02 -7.00
CA SER A 15 -14.66 18.59 -7.82
C SER A 15 -14.13 17.74 -8.98
N PRO A 16 -14.79 16.64 -9.42
CA PRO A 16 -14.26 15.77 -10.47
C PRO A 16 -14.02 16.58 -11.74
N GLY A 17 -12.77 17.01 -11.91
CA GLY A 17 -12.42 18.17 -12.71
C GLY A 17 -10.97 18.07 -13.14
N VAL A 18 -10.77 17.36 -14.24
CA VAL A 18 -9.68 17.49 -15.20
C VAL A 18 -8.28 17.67 -14.59
N ALA A 19 -7.77 16.65 -13.89
CA ALA A 19 -6.37 16.63 -13.48
C ALA A 19 -5.59 15.59 -14.29
N CYS A 20 -4.70 16.09 -15.17
CA CYS A 20 -3.67 15.37 -15.93
C CYS A 20 -4.12 14.54 -17.16
N ILE A 21 -4.92 15.12 -18.07
CA ILE A 21 -5.03 14.59 -19.44
C ILE A 21 -3.79 15.02 -20.24
N LYS A 22 -2.89 14.08 -20.53
CA LYS A 22 -2.11 14.16 -21.77
C LYS A 22 -3.11 13.89 -22.89
N PRO A 23 -3.26 14.75 -23.93
CA PRO A 23 -4.24 14.50 -24.97
C PRO A 23 -4.01 13.09 -25.53
N VAL A 24 -4.97 12.21 -25.32
CA VAL A 24 -5.04 10.98 -26.10
C VAL A 24 -5.30 11.47 -27.51
N GLU A 25 -4.39 11.21 -28.45
CA GLU A 25 -4.70 11.34 -29.87
C GLU A 25 -5.92 10.45 -30.11
N THR A 26 -7.07 11.09 -30.27
CA THR A 26 -8.33 10.40 -30.48
C THR A 26 -8.19 9.59 -31.75
N LEU A 27 -8.09 8.26 -31.60
CA LEU A 27 -8.34 7.35 -32.70
C LEU A 27 -9.73 7.68 -33.26
N PRO A 28 -9.89 7.81 -34.58
CA PRO A 28 -11.18 8.16 -35.17
C PRO A 28 -12.25 7.15 -34.73
N ALA A 29 -13.40 7.67 -34.34
CA ALA A 29 -14.52 6.87 -33.88
C ALA A 29 -14.81 5.74 -34.88
N ALA A 30 -14.82 4.50 -34.39
CA ALA A 30 -15.29 3.37 -35.15
C ALA A 30 -16.73 3.65 -35.60
N LYS A 31 -16.97 3.57 -36.92
CA LYS A 31 -18.30 3.68 -37.50
C LYS A 31 -19.20 2.62 -36.87
N ALA A 32 -20.44 3.01 -36.56
CA ALA A 32 -21.48 2.11 -36.08
C ALA A 32 -21.58 0.87 -36.98
N PRO A 33 -21.82 -0.32 -36.42
CA PRO A 33 -21.87 -1.55 -37.21
C PRO A 33 -23.03 -1.48 -38.20
N SER A 34 -22.70 -1.49 -39.49
CA SER A 34 -23.64 -1.81 -40.54
C SER A 34 -24.06 -3.28 -40.37
N LYS A 35 -25.37 -3.53 -40.38
CA LYS A 35 -25.92 -4.87 -40.54
C LYS A 35 -25.52 -5.38 -41.91
N ASP A 36 -24.53 -6.27 -41.95
CA ASP A 36 -24.44 -7.30 -42.97
C ASP A 36 -23.86 -8.56 -42.32
N HIS A 37 -24.63 -9.64 -42.43
CA HIS A 37 -24.24 -10.99 -42.07
C HIS A 37 -23.25 -11.49 -43.12
N ASP A 38 -22.05 -11.90 -42.71
CA ASP A 38 -21.20 -12.76 -43.52
C ASP A 38 -20.94 -14.08 -42.75
N PRO A 39 -21.40 -15.24 -43.25
CA PRO A 39 -21.52 -16.47 -42.47
C PRO A 39 -20.33 -17.41 -42.66
N TYR A 40 -19.07 -16.97 -42.58
CA TYR A 40 -17.92 -17.90 -42.55
C TYR A 40 -16.71 -17.28 -41.85
N GLU A 41 -16.59 -17.48 -40.54
CA GLU A 41 -15.27 -17.52 -39.91
C GLU A 41 -15.24 -18.63 -38.87
N VAL A 42 -14.29 -19.55 -39.03
CA VAL A 42 -14.24 -20.86 -38.38
C VAL A 42 -13.47 -20.75 -37.08
N SER A 43 -14.11 -21.14 -35.99
CA SER A 43 -13.54 -21.28 -34.65
C SER A 43 -12.53 -22.43 -34.58
N PHE A 44 -11.40 -22.21 -33.91
CA PHE A 44 -10.61 -23.29 -33.31
C PHE A 44 -10.86 -23.30 -31.79
N ASN A 45 -11.57 -24.34 -31.33
CA ASN A 45 -11.86 -24.62 -29.92
C ASN A 45 -10.77 -25.50 -29.30
N THR A 46 -10.27 -25.09 -28.12
CA THR A 46 -9.94 -25.90 -26.93
C THR A 46 -9.64 -24.90 -25.79
N ASP A 47 -10.65 -24.53 -25.00
CA ASP A 47 -10.92 -24.96 -23.60
C ASP A 47 -10.06 -24.21 -22.57
N THR A 48 -10.50 -23.25 -21.74
CA THR A 48 -11.82 -22.74 -21.30
C THR A 48 -11.68 -21.24 -20.99
N LEU A 49 -12.54 -20.38 -21.57
CA LEU A 49 -12.63 -18.95 -21.25
C LEU A 49 -13.38 -18.72 -19.92
N PRO A 50 -13.02 -17.70 -19.12
CA PRO A 50 -13.79 -17.33 -17.94
C PRO A 50 -15.20 -16.87 -18.33
N PRO A 51 -16.21 -17.04 -17.46
CA PRO A 51 -17.60 -16.71 -17.77
C PRO A 51 -17.75 -15.23 -18.14
N SER A 52 -18.34 -14.98 -19.31
CA SER A 52 -18.42 -13.66 -19.96
C SER A 52 -19.54 -12.75 -19.47
N ASP A 53 -20.20 -13.06 -18.34
CA ASP A 53 -21.37 -12.31 -17.86
C ASP A 53 -21.16 -11.64 -16.49
N VAL A 54 -19.93 -11.23 -16.18
CA VAL A 54 -19.74 -10.22 -15.13
C VAL A 54 -19.81 -8.85 -15.82
N PRO A 55 -20.82 -8.00 -15.56
CA PRO A 55 -20.80 -6.64 -16.06
C PRO A 55 -19.49 -6.01 -15.59
N PRO A 56 -18.68 -5.42 -16.50
CA PRO A 56 -17.40 -4.85 -16.10
C PRO A 56 -17.70 -3.84 -15.00
N ALA A 57 -17.11 -4.05 -13.82
CA ALA A 57 -17.17 -3.08 -12.75
C ALA A 57 -16.68 -1.75 -13.36
N GLN A 58 -17.61 -0.82 -13.57
CA GLN A 58 -17.27 0.52 -14.04
C GLN A 58 -16.60 1.24 -12.87
N ILE A 59 -15.33 0.93 -12.64
CA ILE A 59 -14.46 1.78 -11.85
C ILE A 59 -14.36 3.05 -12.68
N SER A 60 -15.11 4.08 -12.29
CA SER A 60 -14.97 5.36 -12.96
C SER A 60 -13.56 5.86 -12.68
N LEU A 61 -12.94 6.55 -13.64
CA LEU A 61 -11.67 7.25 -13.43
C LEU A 61 -11.72 8.29 -12.29
N THR A 62 -12.91 8.52 -11.70
CA THR A 62 -13.11 9.34 -10.50
C THR A 62 -13.01 8.57 -9.18
N ASP A 63 -12.99 7.24 -9.20
CA ASP A 63 -12.90 6.39 -8.01
C ASP A 63 -11.46 6.15 -7.55
N CYS A 64 -10.49 6.22 -8.47
CA CYS A 64 -9.09 6.36 -8.12
C CYS A 64 -8.80 7.85 -7.91
N LEU A 65 -8.88 8.31 -6.65
CA LEU A 65 -8.49 9.67 -6.22
C LEU A 65 -7.04 10.04 -6.61
N ALA A 66 -6.26 9.10 -7.13
CA ALA A 66 -4.86 9.33 -7.40
C ALA A 66 -4.63 10.15 -8.69
N CYS A 67 -5.22 9.81 -9.84
CA CYS A 67 -4.91 10.56 -11.06
C CYS A 67 -5.81 10.10 -12.19
N SER A 68 -6.67 10.99 -12.68
CA SER A 68 -7.42 10.78 -13.92
C SER A 68 -6.42 10.67 -15.08
N GLY A 69 -5.90 9.45 -15.33
CA GLY A 69 -4.95 9.16 -16.41
C GLY A 69 -3.69 8.39 -16.01
N CYS A 70 -3.48 8.05 -14.73
CA CYS A 70 -2.30 7.27 -14.34
C CYS A 70 -2.54 5.76 -14.34
N VAL A 71 -3.79 5.29 -14.33
CA VAL A 71 -4.15 3.87 -14.41
C VAL A 71 -4.41 3.51 -15.87
N THR A 72 -3.70 2.50 -16.37
CA THR A 72 -3.88 1.93 -17.73
C THR A 72 -5.08 0.99 -17.77
N SER A 73 -5.58 0.66 -18.97
CA SER A 73 -6.67 -0.31 -19.12
C SER A 73 -6.32 -1.68 -18.54
N ALA A 74 -5.07 -2.13 -18.68
CA ALA A 74 -4.60 -3.38 -18.09
C ALA A 74 -4.61 -3.34 -16.55
N GLU A 75 -4.23 -2.20 -15.97
CA GLU A 75 -4.28 -2.00 -14.52
C GLU A 75 -5.72 -1.90 -14.00
N ALA A 76 -6.64 -1.29 -14.76
CA ALA A 76 -8.06 -1.31 -14.41
C ALA A 76 -8.61 -2.75 -14.35
N VAL A 77 -8.17 -3.62 -15.27
CA VAL A 77 -8.49 -5.07 -15.22
C VAL A 77 -7.86 -5.74 -13.99
N LEU A 78 -6.60 -5.45 -13.65
CA LEU A 78 -5.96 -5.98 -12.44
C LEU A 78 -6.68 -5.56 -11.14
N VAL A 79 -7.24 -4.35 -11.12
CA VAL A 79 -8.05 -3.85 -10.01
C VAL A 79 -9.41 -4.56 -9.96
N SER A 80 -10.06 -4.78 -11.10
CA SER A 80 -11.38 -5.44 -11.14
C SER A 80 -11.32 -6.94 -10.84
N MET A 81 -10.22 -7.61 -11.20
CA MET A 81 -9.97 -9.02 -10.85
C MET A 81 -9.81 -9.26 -9.34
N GLN A 82 -9.54 -8.22 -8.56
CA GLN A 82 -9.48 -8.29 -7.10
C GLN A 82 -10.76 -7.69 -6.52
N SER A 83 -11.65 -8.52 -5.98
CA SER A 83 -12.93 -8.07 -5.47
C SER A 83 -13.47 -8.97 -4.37
N HIS A 84 -14.53 -8.52 -3.69
CA HIS A 84 -15.28 -9.37 -2.76
C HIS A 84 -15.88 -10.61 -3.45
N ALA A 85 -16.23 -10.53 -4.74
CA ALA A 85 -16.72 -11.67 -5.51
C ALA A 85 -15.61 -12.73 -5.71
N GLU A 86 -14.37 -12.29 -5.95
CA GLU A 86 -13.21 -13.19 -6.04
C GLU A 86 -12.95 -13.89 -4.70
N VAL A 87 -13.08 -13.16 -3.58
CA VAL A 87 -12.98 -13.76 -2.23
C VAL A 87 -14.03 -14.86 -2.03
N LEU A 88 -15.28 -14.63 -2.46
CA LEU A 88 -16.35 -15.62 -2.34
C LEU A 88 -16.12 -16.82 -3.26
N SER A 89 -15.71 -16.56 -4.50
CA SER A 89 -15.38 -17.59 -5.49
C SER A 89 -14.28 -18.52 -4.97
N GLU A 90 -13.19 -17.95 -4.46
CA GLU A 90 -12.08 -18.71 -3.88
C GLU A 90 -12.53 -19.51 -2.65
N LEU A 91 -13.27 -18.89 -1.72
CA LEU A 91 -13.77 -19.58 -0.52
C LEU A 91 -14.77 -20.71 -0.85
N ASP A 92 -15.46 -20.65 -1.98
CA ASP A 92 -16.40 -21.68 -2.44
C ASP A 92 -15.78 -22.65 -3.46
N SER A 93 -14.49 -22.51 -3.80
CA SER A 93 -13.82 -23.35 -4.81
C SER A 93 -13.58 -24.79 -4.35
N GLY A 94 -13.33 -24.99 -3.05
CA GLY A 94 -13.01 -26.30 -2.48
C GLY A 94 -12.85 -26.27 -0.97
N PRO A 95 -12.71 -27.43 -0.30
CA PRO A 95 -12.51 -27.49 1.14
C PRO A 95 -11.15 -26.88 1.55
N ALA A 96 -11.15 -25.96 2.52
CA ALA A 96 -9.92 -25.37 3.07
C ALA A 96 -9.02 -26.40 3.75
N LEU A 97 -7.73 -26.05 3.84
CA LEU A 97 -6.82 -26.66 4.81
C LEU A 97 -7.24 -26.24 6.22
N ARG A 98 -7.50 -27.22 7.08
CA ARG A 98 -7.92 -26.96 8.46
C ARG A 98 -6.80 -27.29 9.41
N LEU A 99 -6.43 -26.30 10.22
CA LEU A 99 -5.41 -26.45 11.24
C LEU A 99 -6.07 -26.86 12.56
N ARG A 100 -5.57 -27.93 13.17
CA ARG A 100 -5.98 -28.35 14.52
C ARG A 100 -4.80 -28.28 15.47
N GLY A 101 -5.06 -27.73 16.66
CA GLY A 101 -4.11 -27.86 17.77
C GLY A 101 -3.93 -29.33 18.11
N ASN A 102 -2.70 -29.83 18.08
CA ASN A 102 -2.43 -31.21 18.45
C ASN A 102 -2.51 -31.36 19.98
N THR A 103 -3.30 -32.33 20.45
CA THR A 103 -3.41 -32.71 21.87
C THR A 103 -2.11 -33.28 22.45
N ALA A 104 -1.08 -33.54 21.63
CA ALA A 104 0.21 -34.11 22.03
C ALA A 104 1.39 -33.10 22.11
N GLY A 105 1.15 -31.80 21.95
CA GLY A 105 2.08 -30.76 22.43
C GLY A 105 3.28 -30.36 21.56
N THR A 106 3.45 -30.88 20.34
CA THR A 106 4.61 -30.49 19.48
C THR A 106 4.29 -30.22 18.00
N GLY A 107 3.04 -29.90 17.65
CA GLY A 107 2.74 -29.46 16.28
C GLY A 107 1.30 -29.02 16.02
N ILE A 108 1.08 -28.37 14.88
CA ILE A 108 -0.25 -28.07 14.35
C ILE A 108 -0.55 -29.12 13.27
N GLY A 109 -1.61 -29.90 13.46
CA GLY A 109 -2.06 -30.87 12.45
C GLY A 109 -2.78 -30.16 11.31
N ILE A 110 -2.54 -30.58 10.07
CA ILE A 110 -3.19 -30.04 8.87
C ILE A 110 -4.13 -31.11 8.29
N GLU A 111 -5.42 -30.81 8.24
CA GLU A 111 -6.42 -31.64 7.57
C GLU A 111 -6.62 -31.17 6.11
N ASN A 112 -7.09 -32.08 5.26
CA ASN A 112 -7.37 -31.85 3.83
C ASN A 112 -6.14 -31.50 2.98
N LEU A 113 -4.93 -31.93 3.40
CA LEU A 113 -3.69 -31.65 2.66
C LEU A 113 -3.76 -32.17 1.22
N GLU A 114 -4.33 -33.37 1.05
CA GLU A 114 -4.52 -34.07 -0.24
C GLU A 114 -5.63 -33.45 -1.11
N SER A 115 -6.54 -32.67 -0.53
CA SER A 115 -7.70 -32.09 -1.24
C SER A 115 -7.36 -30.80 -2.01
N GLY A 116 -6.09 -30.39 -2.05
CA GLY A 116 -5.64 -29.20 -2.78
C GLY A 116 -6.09 -27.85 -2.19
N GLY A 117 -6.79 -27.84 -1.05
CA GLY A 117 -7.30 -26.62 -0.42
C GLY A 117 -6.23 -25.63 0.04
N ARG A 118 -6.64 -24.43 0.44
CA ARG A 118 -5.74 -23.39 0.96
C ARG A 118 -6.03 -23.04 2.42
N ILE A 119 -5.06 -22.43 3.10
CA ILE A 119 -5.25 -21.74 4.37
C ILE A 119 -5.61 -20.28 4.06
N TYR A 120 -6.73 -19.81 4.60
CA TYR A 120 -7.19 -18.45 4.39
C TYR A 120 -6.74 -17.54 5.53
N VAL A 121 -6.06 -16.44 5.20
CA VAL A 121 -5.57 -15.44 6.17
C VAL A 121 -5.94 -14.05 5.70
N ALA A 122 -6.36 -13.18 6.61
CA ALA A 122 -6.70 -11.80 6.30
C ALA A 122 -5.82 -10.83 7.06
N SER A 123 -5.46 -9.70 6.46
CA SER A 123 -4.87 -8.55 7.13
C SER A 123 -5.77 -7.32 7.01
N VAL A 124 -5.89 -6.52 8.07
CA VAL A 124 -6.81 -5.37 8.11
C VAL A 124 -6.06 -4.10 8.45
N SER A 125 -6.24 -3.07 7.62
CA SER A 125 -5.67 -1.75 7.89
C SER A 125 -6.37 -1.01 9.03
N PRO A 126 -5.66 -0.18 9.81
CA PRO A 126 -6.29 0.69 10.82
C PRO A 126 -7.24 1.71 10.19
N GLN A 127 -6.98 2.19 8.98
CA GLN A 127 -7.86 3.15 8.29
C GLN A 127 -9.17 2.50 7.83
N SER A 128 -9.14 1.23 7.43
CA SER A 128 -10.37 0.48 7.13
C SER A 128 -11.22 0.26 8.36
N ARG A 129 -10.59 -0.08 9.51
CA ARG A 129 -11.31 -0.18 10.79
C ARG A 129 -11.92 1.14 11.23
N ALA A 130 -11.17 2.24 11.13
CA ALA A 130 -11.67 3.57 11.43
C ALA A 130 -12.86 3.97 10.53
N SER A 131 -12.80 3.65 9.23
CA SER A 131 -13.93 3.88 8.32
C SER A 131 -15.16 3.10 8.74
N ILE A 132 -15.01 1.83 9.11
CA ILE A 132 -16.12 0.98 9.57
C ILE A 132 -16.66 1.48 10.92
N ALA A 133 -15.77 1.88 11.83
CA ALA A 133 -16.12 2.44 13.12
C ALA A 133 -17.00 3.70 12.98
N ALA A 134 -16.59 4.64 12.12
CA ALA A 134 -17.36 5.83 11.80
C ALA A 134 -18.72 5.48 11.15
N THR A 135 -18.77 4.49 10.26
CA THR A 135 -20.02 4.03 9.61
C THR A 135 -21.05 3.48 10.59
N TYR A 136 -20.62 2.71 11.59
CA TYR A 136 -21.54 2.06 12.53
C TYR A 136 -21.66 2.78 13.88
N GLY A 137 -20.93 3.90 14.08
CA GLY A 137 -20.92 4.63 15.34
C GLY A 137 -20.40 3.79 16.51
N VAL A 138 -19.32 3.04 16.27
CA VAL A 138 -18.70 2.12 17.24
C VAL A 138 -17.23 2.50 17.45
N THR A 139 -16.58 1.95 18.48
CA THR A 139 -15.15 2.17 18.66
C THR A 139 -14.34 1.44 17.57
N GLU A 140 -13.12 1.90 17.32
CA GLU A 140 -12.17 1.25 16.40
C GLU A 140 -11.90 -0.22 16.80
N GLN A 141 -11.92 -0.50 18.10
CA GLN A 141 -11.79 -1.84 18.65
C GLN A 141 -13.00 -2.72 18.31
N GLU A 142 -14.21 -2.22 18.60
CA GLU A 142 -15.45 -2.89 18.26
C GLU A 142 -15.57 -3.18 16.77
N ALA A 143 -15.22 -2.22 15.91
CA ALA A 143 -15.17 -2.42 14.47
C ALA A 143 -14.19 -3.54 14.09
N GLY A 144 -13.02 -3.59 14.73
CA GLY A 144 -12.08 -4.70 14.60
C GLY A 144 -12.70 -6.07 14.89
N TYR A 145 -13.43 -6.19 16.01
CA TYR A 145 -14.12 -7.42 16.37
C TYR A 145 -15.23 -7.78 15.39
N MET A 146 -15.99 -6.80 14.89
CA MET A 146 -17.03 -7.05 13.87
C MET A 146 -16.42 -7.61 12.58
N ILE A 147 -15.26 -7.09 12.15
CA ILE A 147 -14.52 -7.60 10.98
C ILE A 147 -14.02 -9.03 11.24
N GLU A 148 -13.43 -9.30 12.41
CA GLU A 148 -12.99 -10.65 12.78
C GLU A 148 -14.16 -11.64 12.82
N GLN A 149 -15.31 -11.23 13.37
CA GLN A 149 -16.53 -12.04 13.42
C GLN A 149 -17.11 -12.29 12.03
N LEU A 150 -17.00 -11.33 11.11
CA LEU A 150 -17.39 -11.51 9.71
C LEU A 150 -16.53 -12.59 9.04
N LEU A 151 -15.20 -12.50 9.19
CA LEU A 151 -14.25 -13.33 8.44
C LEU A 151 -14.03 -14.72 9.06
N SER A 152 -14.06 -14.81 10.39
CA SER A 152 -13.69 -16.02 11.15
C SER A 152 -14.81 -16.53 12.06
N GLY A 153 -15.75 -15.66 12.45
CA GLY A 153 -16.80 -15.97 13.42
C GLY A 153 -17.87 -16.96 12.91
N PRO A 154 -18.58 -17.66 13.82
CA PRO A 154 -19.63 -18.63 13.47
C PRO A 154 -20.83 -17.99 12.76
N LYS A 155 -21.10 -16.71 13.01
CA LYS A 155 -22.18 -15.94 12.37
C LYS A 155 -21.72 -15.18 11.11
N GLY A 156 -20.44 -15.26 10.78
CA GLY A 156 -19.84 -14.59 9.63
C GLY A 156 -20.09 -15.29 8.30
N ILE A 157 -19.25 -14.98 7.31
CA ILE A 157 -19.38 -15.45 5.92
C ILE A 157 -19.36 -16.97 5.79
N LYS A 158 -18.69 -17.67 6.72
CA LYS A 158 -18.59 -19.14 6.73
C LYS A 158 -19.91 -19.85 6.98
N ASN A 159 -20.88 -19.20 7.64
CA ASN A 159 -22.16 -19.82 8.00
C ASN A 159 -22.98 -20.21 6.76
N ARG A 160 -22.83 -19.46 5.67
CA ARG A 160 -23.52 -19.71 4.40
C ARG A 160 -22.58 -20.18 3.29
N ALA A 161 -21.36 -20.58 3.61
CA ALA A 161 -20.39 -21.07 2.63
C ALA A 161 -20.60 -22.55 2.33
N VAL A 162 -20.36 -22.95 1.06
CA VAL A 162 -20.50 -24.34 0.62
C VAL A 162 -19.60 -25.26 1.43
N TYR A 163 -18.32 -24.89 1.58
CA TYR A 163 -17.32 -25.67 2.31
C TYR A 163 -17.12 -25.23 3.77
N ARG A 164 -17.92 -24.27 4.24
CA ARG A 164 -17.76 -23.61 5.55
C ARG A 164 -16.34 -23.05 5.75
N ASN A 165 -15.73 -22.59 4.67
CA ASN A 165 -14.44 -21.94 4.71
C ASN A 165 -14.56 -20.57 5.40
N GLY A 166 -13.55 -20.24 6.19
CA GLY A 166 -13.41 -18.97 6.86
C GLY A 166 -11.93 -18.68 7.08
N PHE A 167 -11.62 -17.45 7.46
CA PHE A 167 -10.26 -17.03 7.69
C PHE A 167 -9.76 -17.61 9.00
N GLN A 168 -8.60 -18.28 8.95
CA GLN A 168 -7.99 -18.90 10.13
C GLN A 168 -7.40 -17.87 11.07
N TRP A 169 -6.88 -16.78 10.50
CA TRP A 169 -6.32 -15.64 11.21
C TRP A 169 -6.72 -14.34 10.53
N VAL A 170 -7.05 -13.33 11.34
CA VAL A 170 -7.27 -11.95 10.92
C VAL A 170 -6.25 -11.10 11.68
N VAL A 171 -5.23 -10.62 10.99
CA VAL A 171 -4.13 -9.85 11.58
C VAL A 171 -4.28 -8.37 11.33
N ASP A 172 -3.76 -7.57 12.24
CA ASP A 172 -3.72 -6.12 12.12
C ASP A 172 -2.45 -5.69 11.39
N THR A 173 -2.54 -4.88 10.34
CA THR A 173 -1.34 -4.37 9.66
C THR A 173 -0.55 -3.36 10.50
N ASN A 174 -1.06 -2.93 11.66
CA ASN A 174 -0.33 -2.08 12.62
C ASN A 174 1.00 -2.70 13.06
N VAL A 175 1.06 -4.03 13.20
CA VAL A 175 2.32 -4.71 13.61
C VAL A 175 3.38 -4.62 12.50
N ALA A 176 2.97 -4.80 11.24
CA ALA A 176 3.85 -4.56 10.09
C ALA A 176 4.18 -3.06 9.94
N ARG A 177 3.26 -2.17 10.28
CA ARG A 177 3.51 -0.73 10.31
C ARG A 177 4.62 -0.37 11.30
N GLU A 178 4.61 -0.90 12.53
CA GLU A 178 5.70 -0.67 13.50
C GLU A 178 7.06 -1.13 12.97
N ALA A 179 7.11 -2.29 12.31
CA ALA A 179 8.30 -2.74 11.62
C ALA A 179 8.75 -1.74 10.54
N CYS A 180 7.82 -1.22 9.74
CA CYS A 180 8.12 -0.20 8.74
C CYS A 180 8.62 1.11 9.37
N LEU A 181 8.09 1.52 10.53
CA LEU A 181 8.53 2.75 11.23
C LEU A 181 10.00 2.64 11.64
N VAL A 182 10.38 1.53 12.27
CA VAL A 182 11.76 1.29 12.73
C VAL A 182 12.72 1.17 11.56
N LEU A 183 12.37 0.39 10.53
CA LEU A 183 13.22 0.20 9.35
C LEU A 183 13.34 1.48 8.51
N GLY A 184 12.27 2.26 8.40
CA GLY A 184 12.28 3.55 7.71
C GLY A 184 13.17 4.58 8.42
N ALA A 185 13.14 4.59 9.76
CA ALA A 185 14.07 5.40 10.54
C ALA A 185 15.53 4.98 10.31
N ASP A 186 15.82 3.68 10.38
CA ASP A 186 17.18 3.16 10.11
C ASP A 186 17.66 3.51 8.69
N GLU A 187 16.82 3.39 7.66
CA GLU A 187 17.17 3.77 6.27
C GLU A 187 17.56 5.26 6.17
N VAL A 188 16.82 6.14 6.85
CA VAL A 188 17.15 7.57 6.92
C VAL A 188 18.43 7.82 7.70
N MET A 189 18.61 7.18 8.86
CA MET A 189 19.82 7.33 9.68
C MET A 189 21.08 6.92 8.90
N VAL A 190 21.04 5.75 8.25
CA VAL A 190 22.14 5.22 7.44
C VAL A 190 22.47 6.19 6.30
N SER A 191 21.47 6.68 5.57
CA SER A 191 21.66 7.66 4.50
C SER A 191 22.22 8.99 5.04
N MET A 192 21.81 9.42 6.24
CA MET A 192 22.34 10.61 6.92
C MET A 192 23.83 10.47 7.25
N LEU A 193 24.24 9.33 7.80
CA LEU A 193 25.62 9.05 8.21
C LEU A 193 26.57 8.78 7.04
N ALA A 194 26.10 8.15 5.95
CA ALA A 194 26.95 7.71 4.85
C ALA A 194 27.66 8.83 4.07
N GLY A 195 27.32 10.10 4.31
CA GLY A 195 27.98 11.26 3.66
C GLY A 195 27.88 11.27 2.13
N LYS A 196 28.30 12.36 1.48
CA LYS A 196 28.19 12.56 0.02
C LYS A 196 29.19 11.73 -0.83
N GLY A 197 29.67 10.58 -0.35
CA GLY A 197 30.81 9.88 -0.96
C GLY A 197 30.73 8.35 -1.04
N ALA A 198 29.72 7.69 -0.47
CA ALA A 198 29.64 6.23 -0.47
C ALA A 198 28.92 5.63 -1.69
N SER A 199 28.53 6.43 -2.68
CA SER A 199 27.81 5.97 -3.88
C SER A 199 28.72 5.40 -4.98
N GLY A 200 29.89 4.84 -4.63
CA GLY A 200 30.96 4.52 -5.59
C GLY A 200 31.74 3.24 -5.34
N LEU A 201 31.27 2.31 -4.51
CA LEU A 201 31.85 0.97 -4.43
C LEU A 201 31.00 0.02 -5.27
N GLU A 202 31.28 0.00 -6.58
CA GLU A 202 30.84 -1.05 -7.49
C GLU A 202 31.51 -2.36 -7.06
N GLY A 203 30.72 -3.40 -6.76
CA GLY A 203 31.27 -4.75 -6.56
C GLY A 203 30.70 -5.61 -5.42
N SER A 204 29.65 -5.19 -4.73
CA SER A 204 28.92 -6.11 -3.83
C SER A 204 27.43 -6.05 -4.12
N ASP A 205 26.75 -7.20 -4.06
CA ASP A 205 25.29 -7.38 -4.12
C ASP A 205 24.52 -6.65 -2.98
N ALA A 206 25.18 -5.71 -2.29
CA ALA A 206 24.59 -4.88 -1.26
C ALA A 206 23.58 -3.91 -1.89
N MET A 207 22.36 -3.96 -1.36
CA MET A 207 21.23 -3.13 -1.71
C MET A 207 21.63 -1.63 -1.82
N LYS A 208 21.69 -1.08 -3.05
CA LYS A 208 21.99 0.35 -3.27
C LYS A 208 21.04 1.22 -2.43
N GLN A 209 21.62 2.11 -1.63
CA GLN A 209 20.90 3.03 -0.75
C GLN A 209 20.19 4.14 -1.54
N PRO A 210 19.01 4.60 -1.09
CA PRO A 210 18.28 5.67 -1.76
C PRO A 210 18.98 7.03 -1.65
N GLU A 211 18.87 7.83 -2.71
CA GLU A 211 19.41 9.18 -2.79
C GLU A 211 18.56 10.17 -1.99
N LYS A 212 19.18 11.19 -1.38
CA LYS A 212 18.44 12.22 -0.63
C LYS A 212 17.78 13.26 -1.54
N PRO A 213 16.56 13.71 -1.23
CA PRO A 213 15.74 13.29 -0.09
C PRO A 213 15.15 11.89 -0.29
N ILE A 214 15.12 11.07 0.77
CA ILE A 214 14.42 9.78 0.71
C ILE A 214 12.91 10.06 0.70
N LEU A 215 12.20 9.46 -0.25
CA LEU A 215 10.76 9.62 -0.45
C LEU A 215 10.04 8.36 -0.01
N THR A 216 8.89 8.51 0.65
CA THR A 216 8.08 7.36 1.08
C THR A 216 7.69 6.43 -0.07
N SER A 217 7.61 5.14 0.23
CA SER A 217 7.19 4.08 -0.69
C SER A 217 5.86 3.40 -0.34
N SER A 218 5.29 3.68 0.84
CA SER A 218 4.11 2.98 1.33
C SER A 218 2.80 3.32 0.59
N CYS A 219 2.79 4.40 -0.20
CA CYS A 219 1.66 4.90 -0.97
C CYS A 219 1.72 4.44 -2.44
N PRO A 220 0.90 3.46 -2.88
CA PRO A 220 1.02 2.92 -4.24
C PRO A 220 0.64 3.92 -5.33
N GLY A 221 -0.35 4.79 -5.10
CA GLY A 221 -0.70 5.84 -6.06
C GLY A 221 0.47 6.80 -6.35
N TRP A 222 1.28 7.09 -5.34
CA TRP A 222 2.52 7.84 -5.50
C TRP A 222 3.58 7.04 -6.29
N ILE A 223 3.78 5.76 -5.95
CA ILE A 223 4.72 4.90 -6.67
C ILE A 223 4.36 4.80 -8.15
N CYS A 224 3.10 4.48 -8.48
CA CYS A 224 2.63 4.38 -9.86
C CYS A 224 2.84 5.70 -10.62
N TYR A 225 2.63 6.84 -9.97
CA TYR A 225 2.90 8.14 -10.57
C TYR A 225 4.39 8.38 -10.84
N ALA A 226 5.25 8.10 -9.86
CA ALA A 226 6.69 8.27 -9.98
C ALA A 226 7.26 7.40 -11.11
N GLU A 227 6.89 6.11 -11.16
CA GLU A 227 7.37 5.14 -12.15
C GLU A 227 6.99 5.51 -13.59
N LYS A 228 5.79 6.04 -13.80
CA LYS A 228 5.27 6.33 -15.14
C LYS A 228 5.63 7.71 -15.67
N THR A 229 5.71 8.69 -14.76
CA THR A 229 5.78 10.10 -15.18
C THR A 229 7.10 10.78 -14.83
N HIS A 230 7.82 10.28 -13.82
CA HIS A 230 9.04 10.91 -13.33
C HIS A 230 10.13 9.90 -12.94
N PRO A 231 10.72 9.14 -13.89
CA PRO A 231 11.74 8.13 -13.60
C PRO A 231 12.96 8.64 -12.82
N HIS A 232 13.31 9.92 -12.99
CA HIS A 232 14.37 10.59 -12.23
C HIS A 232 14.14 10.64 -10.72
N VAL A 233 12.93 10.35 -10.25
CA VAL A 233 12.59 10.28 -8.82
C VAL A 233 12.83 8.90 -8.23
N LEU A 234 12.89 7.84 -9.05
CA LEU A 234 13.04 6.46 -8.57
C LEU A 234 14.26 6.23 -7.66
N PRO A 235 15.45 6.84 -7.90
CA PRO A 235 16.59 6.71 -7.00
C PRO A 235 16.33 7.25 -5.58
N HIS A 236 15.35 8.13 -5.42
CA HIS A 236 14.99 8.73 -4.14
C HIS A 236 13.96 7.91 -3.35
N LEU A 237 13.30 6.92 -3.96
CA LEU A 237 12.27 6.13 -3.28
C LEU A 237 12.90 5.22 -2.21
N SER A 238 12.34 5.25 -1.00
CA SER A 238 12.60 4.26 0.04
C SER A 238 12.38 2.86 -0.53
N ARG A 239 13.30 1.93 -0.26
CA ARG A 239 13.18 0.56 -0.78
C ARG A 239 12.32 -0.33 0.09
N LEU A 240 11.85 0.19 1.22
CA LEU A 240 11.07 -0.55 2.20
C LEU A 240 9.71 -0.95 1.61
N LYS A 241 9.32 -2.21 1.81
CA LYS A 241 7.97 -2.68 1.49
C LYS A 241 6.93 -1.90 2.31
N SER A 242 5.75 -1.67 1.73
CA SER A 242 4.65 -1.09 2.51
C SER A 242 4.18 -2.09 3.59
N PRO A 243 3.43 -1.63 4.61
CA PRO A 243 2.88 -2.52 5.64
C PRO A 243 2.03 -3.68 5.07
N GLN A 244 1.32 -3.45 3.94
CA GLN A 244 0.59 -4.51 3.24
C GLN A 244 1.55 -5.58 2.72
N ALA A 245 2.54 -5.17 1.94
CA ALA A 245 3.47 -6.07 1.30
C ALA A 245 4.32 -6.82 2.34
N LEU A 246 4.82 -6.11 3.36
CA LEU A 246 5.58 -6.69 4.45
C LEU A 246 4.77 -7.75 5.22
N MET A 247 3.49 -7.46 5.50
CA MET A 247 2.60 -8.44 6.15
C MET A 247 2.41 -9.68 5.28
N GLY A 248 2.19 -9.51 3.97
CA GLY A 248 2.06 -10.63 3.04
C GLY A 248 3.30 -11.52 3.03
N THR A 249 4.49 -10.91 2.91
CA THR A 249 5.77 -11.65 2.98
C THR A 249 5.90 -12.38 4.32
N LEU A 250 5.59 -11.73 5.45
CA LEU A 250 5.68 -12.33 6.79
C LEU A 250 4.78 -13.55 6.94
N LEU A 251 3.51 -13.43 6.56
CA LEU A 251 2.55 -14.51 6.65
C LEU A 251 2.97 -15.69 5.76
N LYS A 252 3.28 -15.45 4.48
CA LYS A 252 3.58 -16.53 3.52
C LYS A 252 4.89 -17.23 3.82
N THR A 253 5.95 -16.49 4.15
CA THR A 253 7.24 -17.09 4.50
C THR A 253 7.15 -17.90 5.78
N THR A 254 6.48 -17.37 6.81
CA THR A 254 6.38 -18.08 8.10
C THR A 254 5.52 -19.32 8.00
N LEU A 255 4.31 -19.21 7.42
CA LEU A 255 3.38 -20.33 7.32
C LEU A 255 3.93 -21.42 6.41
N SER A 256 4.51 -21.08 5.25
CA SER A 256 5.07 -22.09 4.33
C SER A 256 6.21 -22.88 5.00
N ARG A 257 7.14 -22.19 5.67
CA ARG A 257 8.29 -22.82 6.33
C ARG A 257 7.89 -23.63 7.56
N LYS A 258 6.97 -23.14 8.39
CA LYS A 258 6.57 -23.81 9.64
C LYS A 258 5.60 -24.97 9.42
N LEU A 259 4.76 -24.89 8.40
CA LEU A 259 3.78 -25.93 8.07
C LEU A 259 4.29 -26.91 7.00
N GLY A 260 5.43 -26.63 6.35
CA GLY A 260 5.98 -27.47 5.29
C GLY A 260 5.08 -27.53 4.05
N ILE A 261 4.34 -26.45 3.77
CA ILE A 261 3.44 -26.32 2.62
C ILE A 261 3.95 -25.28 1.65
N SER A 262 3.58 -25.44 0.38
CA SER A 262 3.94 -24.47 -0.66
C SER A 262 3.20 -23.12 -0.46
N PRO A 263 3.81 -21.97 -0.82
CA PRO A 263 3.20 -20.66 -0.64
C PRO A 263 1.84 -20.46 -1.34
N ASP A 264 1.56 -21.19 -2.43
CA ASP A 264 0.26 -21.19 -3.13
C ASP A 264 -0.87 -21.84 -2.31
N ARG A 265 -0.51 -22.60 -1.26
CA ARG A 265 -1.45 -23.19 -0.30
C ARG A 265 -1.86 -22.19 0.79
N ILE A 266 -1.36 -20.96 0.76
CA ILE A 266 -1.70 -19.89 1.69
C ILE A 266 -2.30 -18.75 0.87
N TRP A 267 -3.57 -18.45 1.15
CA TRP A 267 -4.31 -17.40 0.47
C TRP A 267 -4.54 -16.21 1.41
N HIS A 268 -3.89 -15.10 1.09
CA HIS A 268 -3.87 -13.89 1.88
C HIS A 268 -4.74 -12.79 1.25
N VAL A 269 -5.73 -12.32 2.00
CA VAL A 269 -6.54 -11.15 1.67
C VAL A 269 -6.12 -9.95 2.49
N ALA A 270 -5.89 -8.81 1.85
CA ALA A 270 -5.70 -7.54 2.55
C ALA A 270 -6.94 -6.65 2.45
N ILE A 271 -7.42 -6.14 3.59
CA ILE A 271 -8.51 -5.17 3.69
C ILE A 271 -7.91 -3.78 3.84
N MET A 272 -8.08 -2.94 2.81
CA MET A 272 -7.32 -1.69 2.65
C MET A 272 -8.20 -0.49 2.31
N PRO A 273 -7.79 0.75 2.62
CA PRO A 273 -8.60 1.93 2.38
C PRO A 273 -8.43 2.47 0.93
N CYS A 274 -7.82 1.71 0.02
CA CYS A 274 -7.32 2.23 -1.25
C CYS A 274 -7.39 1.19 -2.38
N PHE A 275 -7.81 1.63 -3.57
CA PHE A 275 -7.78 0.78 -4.78
C PHE A 275 -6.37 0.52 -5.28
N ASP A 276 -5.44 1.48 -5.16
CA ASP A 276 -4.06 1.30 -5.66
C ASP A 276 -3.30 0.21 -4.88
N LYS A 277 -3.78 -0.19 -3.70
CA LYS A 277 -3.28 -1.35 -2.97
C LYS A 277 -3.52 -2.67 -3.71
N LYS A 278 -4.56 -2.75 -4.55
CA LYS A 278 -4.77 -3.86 -5.49
C LYS A 278 -3.67 -3.89 -6.56
N LEU A 279 -3.26 -2.74 -7.07
CA LEU A 279 -2.14 -2.64 -8.02
C LEU A 279 -0.82 -3.03 -7.35
N GLU A 280 -0.58 -2.59 -6.12
CA GLU A 280 0.60 -3.02 -5.34
C GLU A 280 0.65 -4.55 -5.20
N ALA A 281 -0.45 -5.20 -4.82
CA ALA A 281 -0.50 -6.66 -4.68
C ALA A 281 -0.22 -7.41 -5.99
N SER A 282 -0.43 -6.79 -7.14
CA SER A 282 -0.18 -7.38 -8.47
C SER A 282 1.23 -7.17 -8.99
N ARG A 283 2.14 -6.57 -8.20
CA ARG A 283 3.53 -6.31 -8.61
C ARG A 283 4.34 -7.61 -8.64
N GLU A 284 5.13 -7.79 -9.69
CA GLU A 284 5.91 -9.02 -9.93
C GLU A 284 7.02 -9.22 -8.89
N GLU A 285 7.54 -8.12 -8.33
CA GLU A 285 8.56 -8.13 -7.30
C GLU A 285 8.03 -8.39 -5.88
N LEU A 286 6.70 -8.53 -5.71
CA LEU A 286 6.04 -8.86 -4.45
C LEU A 286 5.51 -10.30 -4.50
N THR A 287 6.43 -11.22 -4.78
CA THR A 287 6.17 -12.65 -4.95
C THR A 287 7.20 -13.51 -4.24
N ASP A 288 6.85 -14.77 -4.01
CA ASP A 288 7.76 -15.77 -3.44
C ASP A 288 9.05 -15.95 -4.22
N ALA A 289 8.99 -15.85 -5.55
CA ALA A 289 10.16 -15.94 -6.41
C ALA A 289 11.27 -14.93 -6.03
N VAL A 290 10.92 -13.77 -5.45
CA VAL A 290 11.88 -12.76 -5.01
C VAL A 290 12.57 -13.14 -3.71
N TRP A 291 11.82 -13.57 -2.70
CA TRP A 291 12.40 -13.96 -1.40
C TRP A 291 12.93 -15.40 -1.38
N GLU A 292 12.56 -16.25 -2.35
CA GLU A 292 13.19 -17.55 -2.64
C GLU A 292 14.45 -17.39 -3.51
N GLY A 293 14.41 -16.53 -4.52
CA GLY A 293 15.58 -16.16 -5.33
C GLY A 293 15.59 -16.84 -6.68
N THR A 294 14.40 -17.23 -7.14
CA THR A 294 14.14 -17.99 -8.35
C THR A 294 13.69 -17.10 -9.52
N GLY A 295 13.31 -15.84 -9.24
CA GLY A 295 13.32 -14.70 -10.17
C GLY A 295 12.43 -14.76 -11.43
N THR A 296 11.64 -15.81 -11.64
CA THR A 296 11.06 -16.10 -12.97
C THR A 296 9.54 -15.96 -13.06
N ARG A 297 8.79 -16.23 -11.99
CA ARG A 297 7.37 -15.87 -11.74
C ARG A 297 6.95 -16.59 -10.47
N GLY A 298 6.31 -15.89 -9.53
CA GLY A 298 6.00 -16.43 -8.21
C GLY A 298 4.54 -16.28 -7.79
N VAL A 299 4.18 -16.95 -6.70
CA VAL A 299 2.97 -16.73 -5.92
C VAL A 299 3.06 -15.35 -5.27
N ARG A 300 2.00 -14.55 -5.42
CA ARG A 300 1.93 -13.20 -4.83
C ARG A 300 2.00 -13.25 -3.30
N ASP A 301 2.64 -12.26 -2.68
CA ASP A 301 2.65 -12.10 -1.22
C ASP A 301 1.24 -11.75 -0.68
N VAL A 302 0.43 -11.07 -1.49
CA VAL A 302 -0.98 -10.76 -1.24
C VAL A 302 -1.81 -11.21 -2.43
N ASP A 303 -2.72 -12.15 -2.23
CA ASP A 303 -3.47 -12.78 -3.33
C ASP A 303 -4.67 -11.96 -3.77
N CYS A 304 -5.32 -11.29 -2.82
CA CYS A 304 -6.45 -10.42 -3.12
C CYS A 304 -6.46 -9.23 -2.18
N VAL A 305 -6.80 -8.05 -2.70
CA VAL A 305 -7.05 -6.87 -1.88
C VAL A 305 -8.51 -6.48 -2.07
N ILE A 306 -9.21 -6.26 -0.96
CA ILE A 306 -10.56 -5.70 -0.95
C ILE A 306 -10.57 -4.40 -0.17
N THR A 307 -11.43 -3.48 -0.58
CA THR A 307 -11.57 -2.19 0.06
C THR A 307 -12.48 -2.24 1.31
N SER A 308 -12.46 -1.17 2.11
CA SER A 308 -13.37 -1.01 3.26
C SER A 308 -14.84 -1.14 2.84
N LYS A 309 -15.19 -0.58 1.68
CA LYS A 309 -16.53 -0.72 1.08
C LYS A 309 -16.81 -2.17 0.63
N GLU A 310 -15.86 -2.81 -0.05
CA GLU A 310 -16.03 -4.19 -0.53
C GLU A 310 -16.15 -5.20 0.61
N LEU A 311 -15.61 -4.92 1.79
CA LEU A 311 -15.84 -5.75 2.98
C LEU A 311 -17.33 -5.79 3.39
N LEU A 312 -18.04 -4.68 3.25
CA LEU A 312 -19.48 -4.65 3.53
C LEU A 312 -20.29 -5.29 2.41
N MET A 313 -19.84 -5.16 1.15
CA MET A 313 -20.41 -5.91 0.03
C MET A 313 -20.22 -7.42 0.20
N LEU A 314 -19.09 -7.86 0.79
CA LEU A 314 -18.83 -9.26 1.12
C LEU A 314 -19.85 -9.78 2.14
N ALA A 315 -20.15 -8.99 3.17
CA ALA A 315 -21.18 -9.32 4.17
C ALA A 315 -22.57 -9.42 3.53
N ASP A 316 -22.95 -8.43 2.72
CA ASP A 316 -24.24 -8.37 2.04
C ASP A 316 -24.44 -9.54 1.06
N SER A 317 -23.41 -9.88 0.28
CA SER A 317 -23.41 -11.02 -0.65
C SER A 317 -23.67 -12.35 0.06
N ARG A 318 -23.24 -12.49 1.33
CA ARG A 318 -23.54 -13.65 2.18
C ARG A 318 -24.74 -13.43 3.10
N ARG A 319 -25.54 -12.38 2.87
CA ARG A 319 -26.71 -12.02 3.69
C ARG A 319 -26.39 -12.02 5.18
N VAL A 320 -25.23 -11.49 5.52
CA VAL A 320 -24.76 -11.28 6.90
C VAL A 320 -25.03 -9.82 7.24
N ASP A 321 -25.87 -9.60 8.24
CA ASP A 321 -26.11 -8.26 8.79
C ASP A 321 -24.89 -7.85 9.62
N PHE A 322 -24.00 -7.07 9.00
CA PHE A 322 -22.73 -6.66 9.60
C PHE A 322 -22.93 -5.92 10.92
N ALA A 323 -23.96 -5.07 11.02
CA ALA A 323 -24.25 -4.28 12.22
C ALA A 323 -24.62 -5.15 13.43
N LYS A 324 -25.13 -6.37 13.20
CA LYS A 324 -25.52 -7.32 14.24
C LYS A 324 -24.43 -8.34 14.59
N LEU A 325 -23.25 -8.25 14.00
CA LEU A 325 -22.14 -9.10 14.38
C LEU A 325 -21.68 -8.80 15.81
N PRO A 326 -21.24 -9.81 16.58
CA PRO A 326 -20.73 -9.58 17.93
C PRO A 326 -19.55 -8.60 17.92
N ARG A 327 -19.45 -7.79 18.98
CA ARG A 327 -18.32 -6.86 19.19
C ARG A 327 -17.31 -7.44 20.18
N ALA A 328 -17.04 -8.73 20.03
CA ALA A 328 -16.15 -9.49 20.91
C ALA A 328 -15.22 -10.37 20.05
N PRO A 329 -14.01 -10.67 20.53
CA PRO A 329 -13.02 -11.44 19.78
C PRO A 329 -13.50 -12.86 19.44
N VAL A 330 -12.94 -13.44 18.38
CA VAL A 330 -13.15 -14.85 18.01
C VAL A 330 -12.06 -15.72 18.63
N SER A 331 -12.40 -16.94 19.06
CA SER A 331 -11.39 -17.92 19.49
C SER A 331 -10.50 -18.29 18.30
N ARG A 332 -9.20 -17.98 18.41
CA ARG A 332 -8.17 -18.34 17.43
C ARG A 332 -7.32 -19.51 17.90
N ILE A 333 -6.76 -20.27 16.96
CA ILE A 333 -5.63 -21.16 17.28
C ILE A 333 -4.34 -20.32 17.32
N PRO A 334 -3.33 -20.74 18.10
CA PRO A 334 -2.01 -20.11 18.07
C PRO A 334 -1.41 -20.14 16.66
N PHE A 335 -0.74 -19.05 16.27
CA PHE A 335 0.06 -18.99 15.07
C PHE A 335 1.26 -19.95 15.21
N PRO A 336 1.72 -20.62 14.13
CA PRO A 336 2.70 -21.71 14.22
C PRO A 336 4.09 -21.34 14.77
N GLU A 337 4.39 -20.06 14.92
CA GLU A 337 5.65 -19.56 15.45
C GLU A 337 5.37 -18.69 16.69
N PRO A 338 5.80 -19.08 17.91
CA PRO A 338 5.38 -18.40 19.16
C PRO A 338 5.79 -16.93 19.31
N LYS A 339 7.00 -16.55 18.86
CA LYS A 339 7.47 -15.17 18.94
C LYS A 339 6.70 -14.29 17.94
N LEU A 340 6.44 -14.82 16.74
CA LEU A 340 5.63 -14.15 15.74
C LEU A 340 4.14 -14.17 16.08
N ASP A 341 3.64 -15.16 16.81
CA ASP A 341 2.29 -15.16 17.37
C ASP A 341 2.11 -13.96 18.31
N SER A 342 3.06 -13.78 19.23
CA SER A 342 3.07 -12.65 20.16
C SER A 342 3.22 -11.30 19.45
N PHE A 343 3.94 -11.28 18.33
CA PHE A 343 4.10 -10.08 17.49
C PHE A 343 2.83 -9.74 16.70
N LEU A 344 2.18 -10.73 16.09
CA LEU A 344 0.97 -10.57 15.26
C LEU A 344 -0.29 -10.36 16.10
N PHE A 345 -0.35 -10.95 17.29
CA PHE A 345 -1.48 -10.93 18.21
C PHE A 345 -1.04 -10.48 19.60
N PRO A 346 -0.55 -9.24 19.74
CA PRO A 346 -0.12 -8.73 21.03
C PRO A 346 -1.30 -8.75 22.03
N PRO A 347 -1.04 -9.03 23.32
CA PRO A 347 -2.10 -9.11 24.34
C PRO A 347 -2.86 -7.79 24.50
N ARG A 348 -2.20 -6.67 24.19
CA ARG A 348 -2.83 -5.34 24.07
C ARG A 348 -2.73 -4.87 22.63
N ARG A 349 -3.83 -4.30 22.14
CA ARG A 349 -3.88 -3.76 20.78
C ARG A 349 -2.94 -2.55 20.69
N ARG A 350 -2.19 -2.46 19.59
CA ARG A 350 -1.34 -1.30 19.32
C ARG A 350 -2.22 -0.07 19.08
N LYS A 351 -2.01 1.01 19.84
CA LYS A 351 -2.66 2.30 19.59
C LYS A 351 -2.22 2.84 18.22
N ASN A 352 -3.12 3.53 17.54
CA ASN A 352 -2.73 4.33 16.37
C ASN A 352 -1.89 5.53 16.83
N ASN A 353 -1.13 6.12 15.91
CA ASN A 353 -0.29 7.27 16.24
C ASN A 353 -1.14 8.48 16.66
N THR A 354 -0.51 9.47 17.27
CA THR A 354 -1.18 10.73 17.63
C THR A 354 -1.67 11.50 16.39
N PRO A 355 -2.66 12.41 16.51
CA PRO A 355 -3.10 13.26 15.41
C PRO A 355 -1.98 14.05 14.73
N ALA A 356 -0.90 14.38 15.46
CA ALA A 356 0.28 15.05 14.93
C ALA A 356 1.02 14.21 13.86
N ALA A 357 0.93 12.88 13.95
CA ALA A 357 1.52 11.97 12.98
C ALA A 357 0.71 11.88 11.67
N GLY A 358 -0.57 12.27 11.70
CA GLY A 358 -1.50 12.13 10.59
C GLY A 358 -1.93 10.68 10.33
N PRO A 359 -2.97 10.49 9.49
CA PRO A 359 -3.59 9.18 9.29
C PRO A 359 -2.91 8.32 8.21
N SER A 360 -1.71 8.71 7.76
CA SER A 360 -0.90 8.03 6.74
C SER A 360 -0.05 6.87 7.28
N GLY A 361 -0.17 6.57 8.57
CA GLY A 361 0.67 5.60 9.28
C GLY A 361 1.87 6.21 10.00
N GLY A 362 2.13 7.52 9.81
CA GLY A 362 3.03 8.36 10.61
C GLY A 362 4.51 8.01 10.53
N ASN A 363 4.98 7.63 9.33
CA ASN A 363 6.38 7.27 9.13
C ASN A 363 7.31 8.46 9.36
N LEU A 364 7.01 9.61 8.74
CA LEU A 364 7.77 10.83 8.97
C LEU A 364 7.79 11.27 10.44
N TYR A 365 6.64 11.17 11.11
CA TYR A 365 6.54 11.53 12.53
C TYR A 365 7.46 10.66 13.38
N TYR A 366 7.40 9.34 13.20
CA TYR A 366 8.28 8.43 13.91
C TYR A 366 9.76 8.69 13.60
N ILE A 367 10.13 8.92 12.34
CA ILE A 367 11.50 9.25 11.93
C ILE A 367 12.00 10.52 12.66
N LEU A 368 11.15 11.55 12.76
CA LEU A 368 11.47 12.79 13.47
C LEU A 368 11.70 12.55 14.97
N GLN A 369 10.80 11.81 15.62
CA GLN A 369 10.89 11.51 17.05
C GLN A 369 12.06 10.58 17.38
N TYR A 370 12.27 9.56 16.56
CA TYR A 370 13.41 8.66 16.67
C TYR A 370 14.71 9.44 16.53
N PHE A 371 14.85 10.27 15.49
CA PHE A 371 16.04 11.11 15.32
C PHE A 371 16.25 12.07 16.50
N ALA A 372 15.19 12.74 16.97
CA ALA A 372 15.27 13.66 18.10
C ALA A 372 15.66 12.95 19.40
N SER A 373 15.17 11.72 19.64
CA SER A 373 15.52 10.92 20.83
C SER A 373 17.02 10.59 20.92
N GLN A 374 17.71 10.51 19.78
CA GLN A 374 19.16 10.27 19.73
C GLN A 374 20.00 11.53 19.99
N HIS A 375 19.37 12.72 20.07
CA HIS A 375 20.07 14.00 20.23
C HIS A 375 19.55 14.74 21.47
N LYS A 376 20.36 14.77 22.54
CA LYS A 376 19.97 15.38 23.82
C LYS A 376 19.59 16.86 23.64
N GLY A 377 18.37 17.20 24.06
CA GLY A 377 17.83 18.56 23.97
C GLY A 377 17.42 18.99 22.56
N ALA A 378 17.32 18.06 21.61
CA ALA A 378 16.75 18.35 20.31
C ALA A 378 15.23 18.59 20.38
N SER A 379 14.73 19.47 19.52
CA SER A 379 13.30 19.75 19.40
C SER A 379 12.85 19.71 17.94
N VAL A 380 11.64 19.20 17.72
CA VAL A 380 11.00 19.15 16.39
C VAL A 380 10.11 20.37 16.24
N GLN A 381 10.39 21.20 15.24
CA GLN A 381 9.59 22.36 14.87
C GLN A 381 8.83 22.09 13.58
N THR A 382 7.55 22.46 13.55
CA THR A 382 6.68 22.29 12.38
C THR A 382 6.30 23.64 11.81
N THR A 383 6.51 23.81 10.51
CA THR A 383 6.13 24.98 9.73
C THR A 383 5.08 24.57 8.71
N ARG A 384 3.95 25.28 8.68
CA ARG A 384 2.91 25.04 7.67
C ARG A 384 3.41 25.51 6.30
N GLY A 385 3.21 24.66 5.30
CA GLY A 385 3.48 24.98 3.90
C GLY A 385 2.35 25.79 3.28
N ARG A 386 2.19 25.66 1.96
CA ARG A 386 1.19 26.42 1.19
C ARG A 386 -0.26 26.10 1.59
N ASN A 387 -0.52 24.87 2.04
CA ASN A 387 -1.83 24.43 2.52
C ASN A 387 -1.67 23.38 3.63
N ALA A 388 -2.79 22.88 4.16
CA ALA A 388 -2.80 21.93 5.29
C ALA A 388 -2.11 20.59 4.97
N ASP A 389 -2.03 20.23 3.68
CA ASP A 389 -1.42 18.99 3.19
C ASP A 389 0.09 19.09 2.95
N VAL A 390 0.67 20.28 3.12
CA VAL A 390 2.12 20.49 3.07
C VAL A 390 2.61 20.96 4.44
N LEU A 391 3.46 20.15 5.07
CA LEU A 391 4.13 20.51 6.33
C LEU A 391 5.63 20.34 6.18
N GLU A 392 6.39 21.29 6.71
CA GLU A 392 7.84 21.23 6.76
C GLU A 392 8.27 21.07 8.22
N TYR A 393 9.26 20.22 8.46
CA TYR A 393 9.76 19.89 9.78
C TYR A 393 11.25 20.17 9.86
N THR A 394 11.65 20.80 10.95
CA THR A 394 13.06 21.06 11.26
C THR A 394 13.35 20.53 12.65
N VAL A 395 14.33 19.63 12.75
CA VAL A 395 14.88 19.20 14.04
C VAL A 395 16.06 20.11 14.37
N THR A 396 16.00 20.76 15.53
CA THR A 396 17.03 21.69 16.00
C THR A 396 17.70 21.16 17.26
N SER A 397 19.02 21.37 17.40
CA SER A 397 19.75 21.06 18.62
C SER A 397 19.43 22.03 19.75
N ALA A 398 19.88 21.74 20.97
CA ALA A 398 19.75 22.66 22.11
C ALA A 398 20.45 24.01 21.87
N ALA A 399 21.46 24.07 20.98
CA ALA A 399 22.15 25.29 20.58
C ALA A 399 21.47 26.03 19.42
N GLY A 400 20.35 25.52 18.90
CA GLY A 400 19.61 26.10 17.77
C GLY A 400 20.13 25.71 16.39
N GLU A 401 21.05 24.76 16.29
CA GLU A 401 21.58 24.28 15.01
C GLU A 401 20.60 23.31 14.34
N ILE A 402 20.44 23.42 13.01
CA ILE A 402 19.55 22.53 12.26
C ILE A 402 20.25 21.18 12.05
N LEU A 403 19.67 20.13 12.64
CA LEU A 403 20.17 18.76 12.56
C LEU A 403 19.54 17.98 11.41
N MET A 404 18.23 18.16 11.18
CA MET A 404 17.50 17.47 10.12
C MET A 404 16.38 18.36 9.59
N LYS A 405 16.14 18.30 8.28
CA LYS A 405 14.93 18.82 7.67
C LYS A 405 14.16 17.70 7.01
N ALA A 406 12.85 17.73 7.11
CA ALA A 406 11.97 16.78 6.46
C ALA A 406 10.67 17.47 6.06
N ALA A 407 9.86 16.83 5.22
CA ALA A 407 8.60 17.42 4.79
C ALA A 407 7.52 16.37 4.54
N ARG A 408 6.28 16.83 4.51
CA ARG A 408 5.08 16.06 4.16
C ARG A 408 4.41 16.72 2.97
N TYR A 409 4.04 15.94 1.96
CA TYR A 409 3.33 16.39 0.76
C TYR A 409 2.19 15.41 0.45
N TYR A 410 0.96 15.81 0.78
CA TYR A 410 -0.24 15.04 0.45
C TYR A 410 -1.00 15.66 -0.72
N GLY A 411 -1.61 14.82 -1.55
CA GLY A 411 -2.38 15.24 -2.71
C GLY A 411 -1.52 15.53 -3.94
N PHE A 412 -1.99 15.12 -5.13
CA PHE A 412 -1.23 15.22 -6.37
C PHE A 412 -0.80 16.62 -6.77
N ARG A 413 -1.60 17.64 -6.48
CA ARG A 413 -1.25 19.05 -6.71
C ARG A 413 0.04 19.42 -5.99
N ASN A 414 0.23 18.93 -4.76
CA ASN A 414 1.42 19.16 -3.96
C ASN A 414 2.59 18.28 -4.42
N ILE A 415 2.31 17.01 -4.76
CA ILE A 415 3.31 16.07 -5.30
C ILE A 415 3.95 16.61 -6.59
N GLN A 416 3.15 17.15 -7.51
CA GLN A 416 3.65 17.75 -8.75
C GLN A 416 4.64 18.89 -8.49
N ASN A 417 4.40 19.69 -7.44
CA ASN A 417 5.31 20.76 -7.03
C ASN A 417 6.63 20.20 -6.46
N LEU A 418 6.56 19.15 -5.65
CA LEU A 418 7.74 18.47 -5.10
C LEU A 418 8.61 17.89 -6.22
N VAL A 419 8.01 17.09 -7.11
CA VAL A 419 8.77 16.40 -8.18
C VAL A 419 9.43 17.39 -9.14
N ARG A 420 8.77 18.52 -9.45
CA ARG A 420 9.39 19.59 -10.24
C ARG A 420 10.67 20.15 -9.62
N ARG A 421 10.78 20.17 -8.29
CA ARG A 421 11.98 20.63 -7.57
C ARG A 421 13.09 19.59 -7.53
N LEU A 422 12.77 18.31 -7.71
CA LEU A 422 13.73 17.21 -7.75
C LEU A 422 14.34 16.98 -9.15
N LYS A 423 13.85 17.69 -10.17
CA LYS A 423 14.39 17.57 -11.54
C LYS A 423 15.87 17.99 -11.58
N PRO A 424 16.77 17.15 -12.14
CA PRO A 424 18.16 17.52 -12.35
C PRO A 424 18.29 18.80 -13.20
N ALA A 425 19.28 19.63 -12.86
CA ALA A 425 19.57 20.84 -13.62
C ALA A 425 19.95 20.47 -15.07
N ARG A 426 19.26 21.04 -16.06
CA ARG A 426 19.57 20.78 -17.47
C ARG A 426 20.93 21.40 -17.83
N PRO A 427 21.87 20.66 -18.45
CA PRO A 427 23.06 21.27 -19.01
C PRO A 427 22.66 22.23 -20.14
N SER A 428 23.22 23.44 -20.12
CA SER A 428 22.99 24.47 -21.14
C SER A 428 23.38 23.95 -22.52
N ARG A 429 22.39 23.63 -23.37
CA ARG A 429 22.59 23.32 -24.78
C ARG A 429 22.41 24.59 -25.60
N MET A 430 23.49 25.36 -25.79
CA MET A 430 23.58 26.27 -26.94
C MET A 430 24.07 25.44 -28.14
N PRO A 431 23.29 25.30 -29.22
CA PRO A 431 23.75 24.63 -30.44
C PRO A 431 24.88 25.45 -31.08
N GLY A 432 26.07 24.86 -31.24
CA GLY A 432 27.19 25.47 -31.97
C GLY A 432 28.16 26.33 -31.15
N GLY A 433 27.92 26.54 -29.85
CA GLY A 433 28.88 27.22 -28.98
C GLY A 433 29.95 26.25 -28.45
N LYS A 434 31.21 26.35 -28.93
CA LYS A 434 32.34 25.77 -28.19
C LYS A 434 32.35 26.40 -26.79
N PRO A 435 32.63 25.65 -25.71
CA PRO A 435 32.75 26.23 -24.37
C PRO A 435 33.98 27.15 -24.35
N ILE A 436 33.75 28.45 -24.56
CA ILE A 436 34.79 29.47 -24.43
C ILE A 436 34.85 29.85 -22.97
N GLY A 437 36.00 29.59 -22.37
CA GLY A 437 36.36 30.08 -21.05
C GLY A 437 36.22 29.02 -19.97
N SER A 438 37.23 29.01 -19.10
CA SER A 438 37.25 28.40 -17.77
C SER A 438 36.23 29.07 -16.84
N ALA A 439 34.98 29.21 -17.29
CA ALA A 439 33.86 29.51 -16.44
C ALA A 439 33.82 28.37 -15.42
N ARG A 440 34.29 28.69 -14.21
CA ARG A 440 34.21 27.87 -13.01
C ARG A 440 32.99 26.99 -13.15
N LYS A 441 33.18 25.66 -13.13
CA LYS A 441 32.11 24.74 -12.72
C LYS A 441 31.39 25.48 -11.60
N PRO A 442 30.12 25.90 -11.75
CA PRO A 442 29.41 26.28 -10.56
C PRO A 442 29.48 25.00 -9.74
N GLY A 443 30.15 25.04 -8.59
CA GLY A 443 29.88 24.13 -7.48
C GLY A 443 28.45 24.37 -6.99
N GLY A 444 27.51 24.53 -7.93
CA GLY A 444 26.12 24.81 -7.74
C GLY A 444 25.55 23.55 -7.17
N LYS A 445 25.28 23.60 -5.86
CA LYS A 445 24.35 22.72 -5.17
C LYS A 445 23.28 22.26 -6.16
N ALA A 446 23.09 20.95 -6.28
CA ALA A 446 21.87 20.42 -6.89
C ALA A 446 20.71 21.22 -6.29
N SER A 447 19.93 21.90 -7.14
CA SER A 447 18.91 22.86 -6.73
C SER A 447 17.65 22.17 -6.16
N GLY A 448 17.83 21.00 -5.54
CA GLY A 448 16.77 20.25 -4.90
C GLY A 448 16.56 20.73 -3.46
N PRO A 449 15.37 20.44 -2.90
CA PRO A 449 15.11 20.73 -1.49
C PRO A 449 16.05 19.92 -0.59
N ASP A 450 16.63 20.59 0.39
CA ASP A 450 17.57 20.00 1.37
C ASP A 450 16.80 19.28 2.48
N TYR A 451 16.13 18.18 2.13
CA TYR A 451 15.42 17.31 3.07
C TYR A 451 16.18 15.97 3.21
N ALA A 452 16.14 15.40 4.41
CA ALA A 452 16.58 14.03 4.65
C ALA A 452 15.49 13.03 4.22
N TYR A 453 14.23 13.33 4.55
CA TYR A 453 13.07 12.50 4.26
C TYR A 453 11.88 13.36 3.83
N VAL A 454 11.07 12.84 2.90
CA VAL A 454 9.80 13.46 2.52
C VAL A 454 8.69 12.41 2.49
N GLU A 455 7.65 12.63 3.28
CA GLU A 455 6.44 11.81 3.25
C GLU A 455 5.50 12.22 2.13
N VAL A 456 5.16 11.27 1.27
CA VAL A 456 4.37 11.52 0.08
C VAL A 456 3.14 10.62 0.07
N MET A 457 1.95 11.21 0.00
CA MET A 457 0.68 10.49 -0.08
C MET A 457 -0.18 11.03 -1.23
N ALA A 458 -0.69 10.12 -2.05
CA ALA A 458 -1.58 10.40 -3.18
C ALA A 458 -2.83 11.18 -2.78
N CYS A 459 -3.47 10.76 -1.68
CA CYS A 459 -4.75 11.32 -1.23
C CYS A 459 -4.51 12.53 -0.30
N PRO A 460 -5.21 13.66 -0.50
CA PRO A 460 -5.28 14.74 0.49
C PRO A 460 -5.77 14.21 1.85
N GLY A 461 -5.21 14.69 2.95
CA GLY A 461 -5.51 14.18 4.30
C GLY A 461 -4.86 12.83 4.63
N GLY A 462 -4.44 12.02 3.65
CA GLY A 462 -3.80 10.72 3.86
C GLY A 462 -4.75 9.54 3.64
N CYS A 463 -4.44 8.39 4.24
CA CYS A 463 -5.09 7.11 3.92
C CYS A 463 -6.53 6.99 4.44
N THR A 464 -6.95 7.77 5.44
CA THR A 464 -8.36 7.81 5.91
C THR A 464 -9.31 8.38 4.86
N ASN A 465 -8.79 9.20 3.95
CA ASN A 465 -9.48 9.72 2.76
C ASN A 465 -9.14 8.91 1.49
N GLY A 466 -8.69 7.66 1.63
CA GLY A 466 -8.33 6.81 0.51
C GLY A 466 -9.53 6.46 -0.38
N GLY A 467 -9.29 6.26 -1.68
CA GLY A 467 -10.36 6.04 -2.66
C GLY A 467 -11.26 4.82 -2.39
N GLY A 468 -10.78 3.84 -1.61
CA GLY A 468 -11.53 2.63 -1.24
C GLY A 468 -12.30 2.74 0.09
N GLN A 469 -12.31 3.92 0.71
CA GLN A 469 -13.05 4.15 1.94
C GLN A 469 -14.55 4.28 1.66
N ILE A 470 -15.35 4.11 2.71
CA ILE A 470 -16.79 4.34 2.65
C ILE A 470 -16.99 5.86 2.54
N LYS A 471 -17.76 6.29 1.53
CA LYS A 471 -18.11 7.69 1.28
C LYS A 471 -19.47 7.99 1.91
N VAL A 472 -19.71 9.27 2.18
CA VAL A 472 -20.94 9.73 2.85
C VAL A 472 -22.22 9.44 2.04
N ASP A 473 -22.11 9.29 0.72
CA ASP A 473 -23.18 8.92 -0.20
C ASP A 473 -23.26 7.42 -0.50
N ASP A 474 -22.44 6.60 0.15
CA ASP A 474 -22.51 5.16 -0.06
C ASP A 474 -23.82 4.60 0.53
N PRO A 475 -24.58 3.79 -0.24
CA PRO A 475 -25.85 3.20 0.22
C PRO A 475 -25.75 2.35 1.48
N VAL A 476 -24.53 1.96 1.85
CA VAL A 476 -24.25 1.11 3.00
C VAL A 476 -24.36 1.87 4.33
N ILE A 477 -24.33 3.20 4.32
CA ILE A 477 -24.58 4.03 5.50
C ILE A 477 -26.07 3.96 5.84
N SER A 478 -26.46 2.93 6.59
CA SER A 478 -27.83 2.70 7.02
C SER A 478 -28.28 3.79 8.01
N GLY A 479 -29.34 4.52 7.69
CA GLY A 479 -29.99 5.48 8.60
C GLY A 479 -29.90 6.95 8.20
N ARG A 480 -29.20 7.30 7.13
CA ARG A 480 -29.39 8.59 6.43
C ARG A 480 -30.30 8.34 5.24
N GLU A 481 -31.39 9.10 5.10
CA GLU A 481 -32.14 9.10 3.85
C GLU A 481 -31.15 9.42 2.73
N ILE A 482 -30.95 8.48 1.80
CA ILE A 482 -30.12 8.72 0.62
C ILE A 482 -30.87 9.78 -0.19
N SER A 483 -30.51 11.05 0.01
CA SER A 483 -31.03 12.12 -0.82
C SER A 483 -30.40 11.98 -2.20
N ASP A 484 -31.17 12.18 -3.27
CA ASP A 484 -30.65 12.26 -4.65
C ASP A 484 -29.66 13.42 -4.86
N VAL A 485 -29.45 14.25 -3.83
CA VAL A 485 -28.50 15.37 -3.82
C VAL A 485 -27.13 14.86 -3.41
N LYS A 486 -26.13 15.06 -4.28
CA LYS A 486 -24.73 14.75 -3.95
C LYS A 486 -24.29 15.54 -2.71
N PRO A 487 -23.60 14.91 -1.76
CA PRO A 487 -23.14 15.54 -0.54
C PRO A 487 -22.21 16.71 -0.87
N GLY A 488 -22.43 17.83 -0.19
CA GLY A 488 -21.61 19.03 -0.36
C GLY A 488 -20.20 18.86 0.22
N PRO A 489 -19.24 19.73 -0.13
CA PRO A 489 -17.87 19.67 0.38
C PRO A 489 -17.78 19.69 1.92
N LEU A 490 -18.67 20.42 2.59
CA LEU A 490 -18.72 20.49 4.05
C LEU A 490 -19.12 19.16 4.69
N GLU A 491 -20.07 18.46 4.07
CA GLU A 491 -20.55 17.17 4.56
C GLU A 491 -19.47 16.10 4.43
N GLN A 492 -18.78 16.06 3.29
CA GLN A 492 -17.62 15.19 3.07
C GLN A 492 -16.48 15.47 4.05
N LYS A 493 -16.22 16.75 4.34
CA LYS A 493 -15.23 17.14 5.34
C LYS A 493 -15.61 16.69 6.75
N THR A 494 -16.89 16.80 7.10
CA THR A 494 -17.42 16.34 8.39
C THR A 494 -17.32 14.82 8.52
N TRP A 495 -17.64 14.10 7.44
CA TRP A 495 -17.47 12.66 7.36
C TRP A 495 -16.01 12.24 7.55
N LEU A 496 -15.08 12.88 6.83
CA LEU A 496 -13.65 12.60 6.98
C LEU A 496 -13.16 12.89 8.41
N ALA A 497 -13.66 13.96 9.04
CA ALA A 497 -13.32 14.26 10.44
C ALA A 497 -13.80 13.16 11.40
N GLN A 498 -14.96 12.54 11.16
CA GLN A 498 -15.44 11.40 11.94
C GLN A 498 -14.57 10.16 11.74
N VAL A 499 -14.12 9.91 10.51
CA VAL A 499 -13.19 8.80 10.23
C VAL A 499 -11.83 9.03 10.88
N ASP A 500 -11.31 10.26 10.82
CA ASP A 500 -10.07 10.63 11.51
C ASP A 500 -10.22 10.54 13.03
N GLU A 501 -11.34 11.00 13.59
CA GLU A 501 -11.66 10.85 15.01
C GLU A 501 -11.65 9.37 15.42
N ALA A 502 -12.34 8.50 14.67
CA ALA A 502 -12.34 7.06 14.92
C ALA A 502 -10.94 6.43 14.76
N TYR A 503 -10.10 6.97 13.86
CA TYR A 503 -8.72 6.51 13.69
C TYR A 503 -7.85 6.87 14.90
N PHE A 504 -8.05 8.05 15.48
CA PHE A 504 -7.25 8.54 16.61
C PHE A 504 -7.85 8.26 17.98
N SER A 505 -9.12 7.84 18.06
CA SER A 505 -9.79 7.42 19.29
C SER A 505 -9.28 6.05 19.73
N GLY A 506 -8.03 6.00 20.18
CA GLY A 506 -7.55 4.88 20.98
C GLY A 506 -8.20 4.97 22.36
N GLU A 507 -8.78 3.87 22.85
CA GLU A 507 -9.29 3.83 24.21
C GLU A 507 -8.12 4.06 25.19
N ASP A 508 -8.26 5.06 26.05
CA ASP A 508 -7.43 5.21 27.23
C ASP A 508 -7.95 4.18 28.25
N THR A 509 -7.37 2.98 28.24
CA THR A 509 -7.54 2.07 29.37
C THR A 509 -6.84 2.70 30.57
N THR A 510 -7.60 3.41 31.38
CA THR A 510 -7.17 4.11 32.60
C THR A 510 -6.80 3.17 33.76
N GLU A 511 -6.84 1.86 33.54
CA GLU A 511 -6.41 0.87 34.53
C GLU A 511 -5.50 -0.15 33.82
N GLU A 512 -4.31 -0.37 34.38
CA GLU A 512 -3.25 -1.27 33.90
C GLU A 512 -2.16 -0.73 32.95
N ASP A 513 -1.74 0.53 33.09
CA ASP A 513 -0.47 1.06 32.54
C ASP A 513 0.80 0.35 33.09
N THR A 514 0.66 -0.69 33.91
CA THR A 514 1.74 -1.34 34.67
C THR A 514 2.49 -2.49 33.97
N ILE A 515 2.14 -2.85 32.73
CA ILE A 515 2.81 -3.95 32.00
C ILE A 515 3.07 -3.60 30.52
N MET A 516 3.56 -2.39 30.24
CA MET A 516 4.63 -2.36 29.24
C MET A 516 5.84 -2.94 29.97
N GLU A 517 6.48 -3.98 29.42
CA GLU A 517 7.85 -4.30 29.86
C GLU A 517 8.59 -2.96 29.91
N ASP A 518 9.20 -2.65 31.05
CA ASP A 518 9.96 -1.43 31.35
C ASP A 518 11.17 -1.35 30.40
N ARG A 519 10.90 -1.13 29.12
CA ARG A 519 11.86 -1.11 28.03
C ARG A 519 12.32 0.33 27.92
N SER A 520 13.60 0.52 28.21
CA SER A 520 14.23 1.84 28.23
C SER A 520 14.34 2.52 26.85
N ASP A 521 13.98 1.84 25.76
CA ASP A 521 14.20 2.29 24.38
C ASP A 521 12.92 2.72 23.64
N LEU A 522 11.81 2.92 24.35
CA LEU A 522 10.54 3.31 23.73
C LEU A 522 10.63 4.69 23.04
N VAL A 523 10.20 4.73 21.77
CA VAL A 523 9.98 5.95 20.99
C VAL A 523 8.53 5.93 20.53
N GLU A 524 7.72 6.87 21.00
CA GLU A 524 6.27 6.93 20.68
C GLU A 524 5.54 5.59 20.91
N GLY A 525 5.89 4.87 21.97
CA GLY A 525 5.28 3.57 22.32
C GLY A 525 5.78 2.36 21.51
N VAL A 526 6.72 2.56 20.58
CA VAL A 526 7.37 1.48 19.82
C VAL A 526 8.78 1.24 20.38
N SER A 527 9.14 -0.01 20.62
CA SER A 527 10.50 -0.40 21.04
C SER A 527 11.31 -0.83 19.81
N PRO A 528 12.31 -0.03 19.35
CA PRO A 528 13.16 -0.40 18.23
C PRO A 528 13.89 -1.72 18.43
N SER A 529 14.39 -2.01 19.64
CA SER A 529 15.05 -3.28 19.95
C SER A 529 14.10 -4.46 19.80
N TYR A 530 12.88 -4.37 20.35
CA TYR A 530 11.86 -5.42 20.20
C TYR A 530 11.58 -5.74 18.73
N ILE A 531 11.40 -4.70 17.92
CA ILE A 531 11.10 -4.86 16.49
C ILE A 531 12.30 -5.49 15.77
N LYS A 532 13.52 -4.99 16.01
CA LYS A 532 14.75 -5.54 15.40
C LYS A 532 14.96 -7.01 15.80
N ASP A 533 14.78 -7.35 17.06
CA ASP A 533 14.89 -8.72 17.56
C ASP A 533 13.83 -9.65 16.97
N THR A 534 12.63 -9.14 16.70
CA THR A 534 11.55 -9.89 16.08
C THR A 534 11.81 -10.12 14.60
N LEU A 535 12.29 -9.10 13.88
CA LEU A 535 12.67 -9.20 12.48
C LEU A 535 13.88 -10.13 12.27
N ALA A 536 14.88 -10.05 13.14
CA ALA A 536 16.03 -10.96 13.14
C ALA A 536 15.60 -12.41 13.39
N HIS A 537 14.67 -12.61 14.33
CA HIS A 537 14.08 -13.93 14.58
C HIS A 537 13.28 -14.44 13.38
N TRP A 538 12.48 -13.59 12.73
CA TRP A 538 11.74 -13.96 11.53
C TRP A 538 12.68 -14.43 10.41
N ALA A 539 13.74 -13.67 10.13
CA ALA A 539 14.78 -14.05 9.16
C ALA A 539 15.45 -15.39 9.53
N ALA A 540 15.88 -15.56 10.78
CA ALA A 540 16.48 -16.80 11.25
C ALA A 540 15.53 -18.00 11.16
N SER A 541 14.24 -17.80 11.49
CA SER A 541 13.23 -18.85 11.50
C SER A 541 12.83 -19.34 10.11
N THR A 542 12.99 -18.50 9.09
CA THR A 542 12.66 -18.81 7.69
C THR A 542 13.89 -19.20 6.87
N GLY A 543 15.09 -18.88 7.36
CA GLY A 543 16.35 -19.07 6.64
C GLY A 543 16.54 -18.09 5.48
N ILE A 544 15.80 -16.98 5.47
CA ILE A 544 15.83 -15.98 4.39
C ILE A 544 16.50 -14.71 4.92
N ASP A 545 17.39 -14.12 4.12
CA ASP A 545 18.01 -12.84 4.43
C ASP A 545 16.97 -11.75 4.70
N LEU A 546 17.17 -10.98 5.78
CA LEU A 546 16.24 -9.94 6.19
C LEU A 546 16.02 -8.90 5.10
N GLY A 547 17.07 -8.53 4.36
CA GLY A 547 16.98 -7.56 3.29
C GLY A 547 16.02 -7.99 2.17
N ARG A 548 15.98 -9.29 1.84
CA ARG A 548 15.04 -9.86 0.87
C ARG A 548 13.61 -9.94 1.40
N LEU A 549 13.46 -10.08 2.71
CA LEU A 549 12.15 -10.08 3.37
C LEU A 549 11.53 -8.68 3.39
N VAL A 550 12.31 -7.64 3.74
CA VAL A 550 11.76 -6.31 4.05
C VAL A 550 11.87 -5.28 2.94
N TYR A 551 12.83 -5.42 2.02
CA TYR A 551 13.02 -4.47 0.92
C TYR A 551 12.46 -5.00 -0.39
N THR A 552 12.16 -4.06 -1.28
CA THR A 552 11.71 -4.29 -2.65
C THR A 552 12.55 -3.45 -3.63
N SER A 553 12.22 -3.54 -4.91
CA SER A 553 12.80 -2.75 -5.98
C SER A 553 11.69 -2.03 -6.75
N TYR A 554 12.03 -0.89 -7.33
CA TYR A 554 11.15 -0.19 -8.26
C TYR A 554 11.77 -0.27 -9.65
N ARG A 555 10.90 -0.31 -10.66
CA ARG A 555 11.32 -0.36 -12.07
C ARG A 555 10.78 0.84 -12.81
N GLU A 556 11.58 1.38 -13.72
CA GLU A 556 11.06 2.33 -14.71
C GLU A 556 10.06 1.60 -15.61
N VAL A 557 8.83 2.12 -15.69
CA VAL A 557 7.81 1.56 -16.58
C VAL A 557 7.98 2.23 -17.94
N VAL A 558 8.70 1.57 -18.83
CA VAL A 558 8.84 2.00 -20.21
C VAL A 558 7.56 1.63 -20.97
N SER A 559 6.69 2.61 -21.22
CA SER A 559 5.54 2.41 -22.10
C SER A 559 6.01 2.23 -23.54
N ASP A 560 5.73 1.07 -24.12
CA ASP A 560 5.96 0.80 -25.55
C ASP A 560 4.74 1.10 -26.42
N VAL A 561 3.65 1.57 -25.82
CA VAL A 561 2.46 2.02 -26.53
C VAL A 561 2.80 3.26 -27.38
N GLY A 562 2.82 3.09 -28.70
CA GLY A 562 3.05 4.15 -29.70
C GLY A 562 4.50 4.30 -30.17
N LYS A 563 5.43 3.44 -29.75
CA LYS A 563 6.76 3.38 -30.39
C LYS A 563 6.65 2.45 -31.61
N THR A 564 6.99 2.97 -32.79
CA THR A 564 7.20 2.12 -33.97
C THR A 564 8.25 1.06 -33.63
N ALA A 565 7.89 -0.21 -33.82
CA ALA A 565 8.75 -1.38 -33.63
C ALA A 565 10.20 -1.07 -34.04
N GLY A 566 11.11 -1.19 -33.07
CA GLY A 566 12.54 -0.96 -33.28
C GLY A 566 13.13 -2.04 -34.20
N ASP A 567 14.20 -1.69 -34.92
CA ASP A 567 14.84 -2.53 -35.95
C ASP A 567 15.19 -3.96 -35.50
N THR A 568 15.26 -4.22 -34.20
CA THR A 568 15.46 -5.56 -33.61
C THR A 568 14.30 -6.54 -33.85
N GLU A 569 13.04 -6.09 -33.92
CA GLU A 569 11.90 -6.96 -34.28
C GLU A 569 11.86 -7.25 -35.80
N ARG A 570 12.34 -6.30 -36.61
CA ARG A 570 12.47 -6.48 -38.06
C ARG A 570 13.52 -7.53 -38.42
N VAL A 571 14.58 -7.67 -37.62
CA VAL A 571 15.61 -8.70 -37.81
C VAL A 571 15.08 -10.09 -37.47
N ILE A 572 14.20 -10.22 -36.46
CA ILE A 572 13.56 -11.50 -36.11
C ILE A 572 12.52 -11.92 -37.17
N GLU A 573 11.80 -10.95 -37.74
CA GLU A 573 10.81 -11.21 -38.80
C GLU A 573 11.45 -11.54 -40.18
N ILE A 574 12.66 -11.03 -40.44
CA ILE A 574 13.45 -11.38 -41.64
C ILE A 574 14.17 -12.72 -41.45
N ALA A 575 14.65 -13.03 -40.23
CA ALA A 575 15.29 -14.31 -39.91
C ALA A 575 14.31 -15.50 -39.95
N GLY A 576 13.02 -15.28 -39.70
CA GLY A 576 11.97 -16.30 -39.84
C GLY A 576 11.48 -16.57 -41.27
N LYS A 577 11.87 -15.74 -42.26
CA LYS A 577 11.42 -15.83 -43.66
C LYS A 577 12.51 -16.31 -44.64
N ILE A 578 13.73 -16.55 -44.16
CA ILE A 578 14.83 -17.11 -44.96
C ILE A 578 15.25 -18.45 -44.35
N GLY A 579 14.53 -19.51 -44.69
CA GLY A 579 14.80 -20.86 -44.22
C GLY A 579 14.11 -21.90 -45.10
N GLY A 580 14.42 -21.87 -46.41
CA GLY A 580 14.05 -22.93 -47.36
C GLY A 580 15.24 -23.85 -47.64
N GLY A 581 14.98 -25.17 -47.61
CA GLY A 581 15.86 -26.26 -48.07
C GLY A 581 16.97 -26.63 -47.07
N TRP A 582 17.00 -27.81 -46.47
CA TRP A 582 16.80 -29.16 -47.03
C TRP A 582 15.92 -30.04 -46.16
#